data_AF-A0A850A5L6-F1
#
_entry.id   AF-A0A850A5L6-F1
#
_cell.length_a   1.000
_cell.length_b   1.000
_cell.length_c   1.000
_cell.angle_alpha   90.00
_cell.angle_beta   90.00
_cell.angle_gamma   90.00
#
_symmetry.space_group_name_H-M   'P 1'
#
loop_
_entity.id
_entity.type
_entity.pdbx_description
1 polymer ?
#
loop_
_entity_poly.entity_id
_entity_poly.type
_entity_poly.pdbx_seq_one_letter_code
_entity_poly.pdbx_strand_id
1 'polypeptide(L)'
;MFDTIIFDQPIPCPRCGAAIGSDQTKAFERTLEEYRIGDCIAHAEEIRIVGDDLYCHACHTYTTRYYLAVYRGILVGIELEREAAEAQLRSFNFEKLLLWYHDLYQQRERARGQTHRAEMFMHNVCQWFEGGYDKMAPEDRRRLLFIWSRDILEESDTPLAALHGFQARRQAEAQASNNADDPMNLW
;
A
#
# COMPACT_ATOMS: atom_id res chain seq x y z
N MET A 1 -0.02 -10.29 17.42
CA MET A 1 -0.04 -9.39 16.26
C MET A 1 -1.28 -9.75 15.43
N PHE A 2 -1.95 -8.78 14.83
CA PHE A 2 -3.22 -8.96 14.13
C PHE A 2 -3.15 -8.16 12.83
N ASP A 3 -3.74 -8.68 11.76
CA ASP A 3 -3.93 -7.92 10.54
C ASP A 3 -5.25 -7.17 10.62
N THR A 4 -5.39 -6.11 9.83
CA THR A 4 -6.61 -5.28 9.83
C THR A 4 -7.32 -5.42 8.50
N ILE A 5 -8.58 -5.81 8.52
CA ILE A 5 -9.45 -5.73 7.35
C ILE A 5 -10.17 -4.39 7.36
N ILE A 6 -10.13 -3.67 6.26
CA ILE A 6 -10.89 -2.45 6.06
C ILE A 6 -12.12 -2.75 5.21
N PHE A 7 -13.29 -2.38 5.69
CA PHE A 7 -14.55 -2.58 5.00
C PHE A 7 -14.84 -1.38 4.10
N ASP A 8 -15.01 -1.61 2.79
CA ASP A 8 -15.43 -0.56 1.85
C ASP A 8 -16.81 -0.01 2.22
N GLN A 9 -17.70 -0.89 2.71
CA GLN A 9 -18.99 -0.53 3.29
C GLN A 9 -18.98 -0.91 4.78
N PRO A 10 -19.10 0.07 5.70
CA PRO A 10 -19.13 -0.21 7.11
C PRO A 10 -20.29 -1.15 7.49
N ILE A 11 -19.98 -2.18 8.29
CA ILE A 11 -20.99 -3.12 8.76
C ILE A 11 -21.69 -2.51 9.98
N PRO A 12 -23.02 -2.35 9.98
CA PRO A 12 -23.74 -1.81 11.13
C PRO A 12 -23.81 -2.84 12.27
N CYS A 13 -23.50 -2.40 13.48
CA CYS A 13 -23.69 -3.22 14.68
C CYS A 13 -25.19 -3.52 14.88
N PRO A 14 -25.61 -4.80 15.00
CA PRO A 14 -27.02 -5.15 15.15
C PRO A 14 -27.64 -4.67 16.47
N ARG A 15 -26.81 -4.33 17.47
CA ARG A 15 -27.26 -3.91 18.81
C ARG A 15 -27.42 -2.41 18.96
N CYS A 16 -26.48 -1.61 18.44
CA CYS A 16 -26.47 -0.16 18.62
C CYS A 16 -26.51 0.64 17.31
N GLY A 17 -26.44 -0.02 16.16
CA GLY A 17 -26.41 0.64 14.84
C GLY A 17 -25.11 1.36 14.51
N ALA A 18 -24.10 1.32 15.39
CA ALA A 18 -22.81 1.95 15.12
C ALA A 18 -22.14 1.29 13.89
N ALA A 19 -21.63 2.12 12.99
CA ALA A 19 -20.90 1.67 11.80
C ALA A 19 -19.51 1.17 12.17
N ILE A 20 -19.18 -0.05 11.77
CA ILE A 20 -17.87 -0.68 11.99
C ILE A 20 -17.14 -0.69 10.64
N GLY A 21 -16.11 0.12 10.50
CA GLY A 21 -15.36 0.31 9.24
C GLY A 21 -14.15 -0.61 9.08
N SER A 22 -13.75 -1.32 10.13
CA SER A 22 -12.61 -2.22 10.10
C SER A 22 -12.71 -3.27 11.20
N ASP A 23 -11.97 -4.37 11.04
CA ASP A 23 -11.82 -5.39 12.07
C ASP A 23 -10.40 -5.97 12.11
N GLN A 24 -10.00 -6.49 13.27
CA GLN A 24 -8.69 -7.11 13.45
C GLN A 24 -8.81 -8.64 13.36
N THR A 25 -8.11 -9.24 12.41
CA THR A 25 -8.15 -10.68 12.19
C THR A 25 -6.84 -11.38 12.50
N LYS A 26 -6.94 -12.64 12.92
CA LYS A 26 -5.82 -13.58 13.11
C LYS A 26 -5.75 -14.63 12.00
N ALA A 27 -6.61 -14.52 11.00
CA ALA A 27 -6.79 -15.51 9.95
C ALA A 27 -5.60 -15.65 9.00
N PHE A 28 -4.75 -14.63 8.94
CA PHE A 28 -3.59 -14.58 8.06
C PHE A 28 -2.29 -14.57 8.87
N GLU A 29 -1.23 -14.00 8.29
CA GLU A 29 0.14 -14.09 8.81
C GLU A 29 0.44 -13.19 10.02
N ARG A 30 -0.44 -12.25 10.33
CA ARG A 30 -0.28 -11.31 11.46
C ARG A 30 0.91 -10.38 11.26
N THR A 31 1.07 -9.88 10.04
CA THR A 31 2.12 -8.96 9.59
C THR A 31 1.86 -7.50 9.96
N LEU A 32 0.71 -7.18 10.60
CA LEU A 32 0.22 -5.81 10.84
C LEU A 32 -0.15 -5.08 9.55
N GLU A 33 -0.49 -5.85 8.51
CA GLU A 33 -0.93 -5.27 7.26
C GLU A 33 -2.41 -4.91 7.31
N GLU A 34 -2.76 -3.92 6.50
CA GLU A 34 -4.14 -3.53 6.24
C GLU A 34 -4.55 -4.12 4.89
N TYR A 35 -5.70 -4.78 4.84
CA TYR A 35 -6.23 -5.40 3.63
C TYR A 35 -7.61 -4.87 3.27
N ARG A 36 -7.81 -4.62 1.98
CA ARG A 36 -9.06 -4.24 1.32
C ARG A 36 -9.41 -5.26 0.23
N ILE A 37 -10.63 -5.17 -0.28
CA ILE A 37 -11.03 -5.96 -1.45
C ILE A 37 -10.12 -5.62 -2.62
N GLY A 38 -9.55 -6.64 -3.26
CA GLY A 38 -8.55 -6.53 -4.33
C GLY A 38 -7.10 -6.71 -3.87
N ASP A 39 -6.83 -6.67 -2.55
CA ASP A 39 -5.47 -6.82 -2.05
C ASP A 39 -5.00 -8.28 -2.03
N CYS A 40 -3.70 -8.46 -2.25
CA CYS A 40 -3.02 -9.74 -2.12
C CYS A 40 -2.79 -10.10 -0.66
N ILE A 41 -3.19 -11.31 -0.30
CA ILE A 41 -2.91 -11.98 0.96
C ILE A 41 -1.96 -13.13 0.65
N ALA A 42 -0.66 -12.91 0.89
CA ALA A 42 0.45 -13.74 0.39
C ALA A 42 0.37 -15.24 0.75
N HIS A 43 -0.39 -15.60 1.79
CA HIS A 43 -0.48 -16.98 2.31
C HIS A 43 -1.88 -17.58 2.25
N ALA A 44 -2.81 -16.90 1.57
CA ALA A 44 -4.19 -17.33 1.44
C ALA A 44 -4.48 -17.95 0.06
N GLU A 45 -3.49 -18.56 -0.59
CA GLU A 45 -3.68 -19.24 -1.88
C GLU A 45 -4.64 -20.44 -1.76
N GLU A 46 -4.58 -21.16 -0.63
CA GLU A 46 -5.41 -22.32 -0.33
C GLU A 46 -6.66 -21.96 0.50
N ILE A 47 -6.62 -20.81 1.17
CA ILE A 47 -7.71 -20.32 2.00
C ILE A 47 -8.79 -19.76 1.08
N ARG A 48 -10.00 -20.31 1.15
CA ARG A 48 -11.13 -19.87 0.32
C ARG A 48 -12.09 -18.97 1.07
N ILE A 49 -12.48 -19.38 2.27
CA ILE A 49 -13.42 -18.62 3.10
C ILE A 49 -12.94 -18.66 4.54
N VAL A 50 -12.84 -17.49 5.16
CA VAL A 50 -12.54 -17.33 6.58
C VAL A 50 -13.72 -16.64 7.24
N GLY A 51 -14.28 -17.24 8.28
CA GLY A 51 -15.27 -16.55 9.12
C GLY A 51 -14.61 -15.96 10.36
N ASP A 52 -14.89 -14.69 10.66
CA ASP A 52 -14.42 -14.01 11.87
C ASP A 52 -15.57 -13.29 12.58
N ASP A 53 -15.43 -13.03 13.87
CA ASP A 53 -16.47 -12.42 14.70
C ASP A 53 -16.22 -10.92 14.86
N LEU A 54 -17.17 -10.10 14.40
CA LEU A 54 -17.05 -8.65 14.39
C LEU A 54 -17.13 -8.06 15.80
N TYR A 55 -16.16 -7.24 16.18
CA TYR A 55 -16.15 -6.52 17.45
C TYR A 55 -16.74 -5.12 17.33
N CYS A 56 -17.71 -4.78 18.16
CA CYS A 56 -18.26 -3.43 18.23
C CYS A 56 -17.61 -2.63 19.37
N HIS A 57 -16.91 -1.54 19.03
CA HIS A 57 -16.30 -0.64 20.02
C HIS A 57 -17.33 0.05 20.94
N ALA A 58 -18.51 0.39 20.43
CA ALA A 58 -19.55 1.07 21.22
C ALA A 58 -20.23 0.13 22.24
N CYS A 59 -20.41 -1.14 21.88
CA CYS A 59 -21.04 -2.14 22.75
C CYS A 59 -20.03 -2.95 23.57
N HIS A 60 -18.74 -2.81 23.29
CA HIS A 60 -17.65 -3.62 23.84
C HIS A 60 -17.88 -5.14 23.75
N THR A 61 -18.54 -5.61 22.70
CA THR A 61 -18.88 -7.03 22.53
C THR A 61 -18.72 -7.45 21.08
N TYR A 62 -18.45 -8.74 20.89
CA TYR A 62 -18.60 -9.41 19.60
C TYR A 62 -20.09 -9.51 19.24
N THR A 63 -20.42 -9.26 17.98
CA THR A 63 -21.82 -9.15 17.54
C THR A 63 -22.20 -10.17 16.48
N THR A 64 -21.59 -10.08 15.31
CA THR A 64 -22.02 -10.82 14.11
C THR A 64 -20.80 -11.43 13.47
N ARG A 65 -20.94 -12.65 12.97
CA ARG A 65 -19.90 -13.28 12.18
C ARG A 65 -19.96 -12.76 10.75
N TYR A 66 -18.81 -12.43 10.18
CA TYR A 66 -18.66 -12.12 8.77
C TYR A 66 -17.66 -13.07 8.14
N TYR A 67 -17.64 -13.12 6.82
CA TYR A 67 -16.87 -14.06 6.03
C TYR A 67 -16.05 -13.32 4.99
N LEU A 68 -14.74 -13.56 5.01
CA LEU A 68 -13.79 -13.12 4.00
C LEU A 68 -13.73 -14.18 2.91
N ALA A 69 -14.01 -13.80 1.67
CA ALA A 69 -13.84 -14.64 0.50
C ALA A 69 -12.48 -14.35 -0.13
N VAL A 70 -11.61 -15.35 -0.18
CA VAL A 70 -10.27 -15.24 -0.76
C VAL A 70 -10.15 -16.19 -1.95
N TYR A 71 -9.69 -15.65 -3.08
CA TYR A 71 -9.51 -16.43 -4.30
C TYR A 71 -8.05 -16.33 -4.76
N ARG A 72 -7.33 -17.45 -4.70
CA ARG A 72 -5.91 -17.55 -5.09
C ARG A 72 -5.04 -16.45 -4.46
N GLY A 73 -5.24 -16.22 -3.16
CA GLY A 73 -4.49 -15.21 -2.42
C GLY A 73 -4.93 -13.77 -2.66
N ILE A 74 -6.10 -13.51 -3.25
CA ILE A 74 -6.67 -12.15 -3.35
C ILE A 74 -7.98 -12.08 -2.58
N LEU A 75 -8.15 -11.05 -1.74
CA LEU A 75 -9.42 -10.80 -1.04
C LEU A 75 -10.47 -10.35 -2.05
N VAL A 76 -11.42 -11.22 -2.40
CA VAL A 76 -12.43 -10.94 -3.43
C VAL A 76 -13.74 -10.39 -2.87
N GLY A 77 -13.98 -10.56 -1.56
CA GLY A 77 -15.24 -10.15 -0.96
C GLY A 77 -15.28 -10.30 0.56
N ILE A 78 -16.23 -9.59 1.14
CA ILE A 78 -16.52 -9.57 2.57
C ILE A 78 -18.05 -9.63 2.71
N GLU A 79 -18.56 -10.71 3.28
CA GLU A 79 -19.99 -11.01 3.30
C GLU A 79 -20.45 -11.40 4.70
N LEU A 80 -21.70 -11.09 5.06
CA LEU A 80 -22.27 -11.49 6.36
C LEU A 80 -22.73 -12.95 6.38
N GLU A 81 -23.09 -13.48 5.21
CA GLU A 81 -23.54 -14.86 5.06
C GLU A 81 -22.50 -15.72 4.36
N ARG A 82 -22.29 -16.92 4.87
CA ARG A 82 -21.35 -17.87 4.29
C ARG A 82 -21.72 -18.25 2.85
N GLU A 83 -23.01 -18.43 2.60
CA GLU A 83 -23.51 -18.80 1.26
C GLU A 83 -23.25 -17.71 0.24
N ALA A 84 -23.35 -16.43 0.65
CA ALA A 84 -22.98 -15.29 -0.19
C ALA A 84 -21.49 -15.29 -0.54
N ALA A 85 -20.61 -15.52 0.45
CA ALA A 85 -19.17 -15.66 0.21
C ALA A 85 -18.84 -16.83 -0.73
N GLU A 86 -19.52 -17.98 -0.56
CA GLU A 86 -19.37 -19.14 -1.47
C GLU A 86 -19.86 -18.82 -2.89
N ALA A 87 -21.00 -18.14 -3.03
CA ALA A 87 -21.53 -17.72 -4.32
C ALA A 87 -20.58 -16.73 -5.02
N GLN A 88 -19.98 -15.81 -4.26
CA GLN A 88 -19.01 -14.85 -4.78
C GLN A 88 -17.80 -15.57 -5.39
N LEU A 89 -17.21 -16.54 -4.68
CA LEU A 89 -16.11 -17.35 -5.22
C LEU A 89 -16.49 -18.14 -6.48
N ARG A 90 -17.73 -18.65 -6.55
CA ARG A 90 -18.22 -19.39 -7.74
C ARG A 90 -18.45 -18.48 -8.94
N SER A 91 -18.92 -17.26 -8.69
CA SER A 91 -19.19 -16.26 -9.73
C SER A 91 -17.95 -15.50 -10.18
N PHE A 92 -16.84 -15.59 -9.43
CA PHE A 92 -15.61 -14.89 -9.73
C PHE A 92 -14.99 -15.44 -11.01
N ASN A 93 -14.95 -14.61 -12.04
CA ASN A 93 -14.45 -14.99 -13.35
C ASN A 93 -12.94 -14.71 -13.49
N PHE A 94 -12.31 -15.41 -14.43
CA PHE A 94 -10.89 -15.31 -14.68
C PHE A 94 -10.48 -13.92 -15.20
N GLU A 95 -11.36 -13.24 -15.94
CA GLU A 95 -11.07 -11.91 -16.48
C GLU A 95 -10.92 -10.85 -15.37
N LYS A 96 -11.75 -10.89 -14.32
CA LYS A 96 -11.60 -10.00 -13.16
C LYS A 96 -10.29 -10.27 -12.42
N LEU A 97 -9.93 -11.55 -12.26
CA LEU A 97 -8.66 -11.93 -11.66
C LEU A 97 -7.47 -11.34 -12.43
N LEU A 98 -7.52 -11.41 -13.75
CA LEU A 98 -6.45 -10.91 -14.61
C LEU A 98 -6.30 -9.39 -14.48
N LEU A 99 -7.41 -8.65 -14.44
CA LEU A 99 -7.40 -7.20 -14.22
C LEU A 99 -6.78 -6.84 -12.87
N TRP A 100 -7.19 -7.52 -11.80
CA TRP A 100 -6.60 -7.28 -10.47
C TRP A 100 -5.12 -7.63 -10.41
N TYR A 101 -4.71 -8.73 -11.04
CA TYR A 101 -3.29 -9.07 -11.12
C TYR A 101 -2.49 -8.01 -11.87
N HIS A 102 -3.07 -7.42 -12.92
CA HIS A 102 -2.44 -6.31 -13.64
C HIS A 102 -2.25 -5.09 -12.75
N ASP A 103 -3.27 -4.70 -11.99
CA ASP A 103 -3.20 -3.55 -11.07
C ASP A 103 -2.20 -3.80 -9.95
N LEU A 104 -2.22 -4.99 -9.34
CA LEU A 104 -1.26 -5.42 -8.33
C LEU A 104 0.17 -5.46 -8.87
N TYR A 105 0.36 -5.90 -10.12
CA TYR A 105 1.66 -5.87 -10.78
C TYR A 105 2.14 -4.43 -10.98
N GLN A 106 1.26 -3.52 -11.43
CA GLN A 106 1.62 -2.11 -11.54
C GLN A 106 2.00 -1.51 -10.19
N GLN A 107 1.24 -1.80 -9.13
CA GLN A 107 1.56 -1.35 -7.77
C GLN A 107 2.94 -1.85 -7.33
N ARG A 108 3.25 -3.13 -7.56
CA ARG A 108 4.56 -3.71 -7.27
C ARG A 108 5.68 -3.02 -8.04
N GLU A 109 5.51 -2.76 -9.33
CA GLU A 109 6.51 -2.08 -10.15
C GLU A 109 6.70 -0.62 -9.72
N ARG A 110 5.63 0.09 -9.33
CA ARG A 110 5.73 1.42 -8.72
C ARG A 110 6.52 1.37 -7.42
N ALA A 111 6.22 0.43 -6.52
CA ALA A 111 6.94 0.26 -5.26
C ALA A 111 8.43 -0.04 -5.49
N ARG A 112 8.75 -0.95 -6.43
CA ARG A 112 10.13 -1.23 -6.85
C ARG A 112 10.83 0.01 -7.41
N GLY A 113 10.17 0.77 -8.27
CA GLY A 113 10.70 2.01 -8.82
C GLY A 113 11.00 3.04 -7.72
N GLN A 114 10.14 3.15 -6.71
CA GLN A 114 10.37 4.04 -5.57
C GLN A 114 11.57 3.60 -4.72
N THR A 115 11.68 2.31 -4.41
CA THR A 115 12.83 1.76 -3.67
C THR A 115 14.12 1.94 -4.46
N HIS A 116 14.11 1.60 -5.76
CA HIS A 116 15.26 1.77 -6.63
C HIS A 116 15.68 3.24 -6.74
N ARG A 117 14.73 4.19 -6.86
CA ARG A 117 15.03 5.63 -6.87
C ARG A 117 15.71 6.07 -5.57
N ALA A 118 15.28 5.53 -4.42
CA ALA A 118 15.91 5.81 -3.13
C ALA A 118 17.32 5.21 -3.05
N GLU A 119 17.51 3.95 -3.46
CA GLU A 119 18.82 3.29 -3.51
C GLU A 119 19.80 4.04 -4.42
N MET A 120 19.36 4.42 -5.62
CA MET A 120 20.16 5.22 -6.55
C MET A 120 20.51 6.59 -5.96
N PHE A 121 19.59 7.22 -5.23
CA PHE A 121 19.89 8.48 -4.54
C PHE A 121 20.95 8.29 -3.45
N MET A 122 20.85 7.25 -2.63
CA MET A 122 21.89 6.92 -1.64
C MET A 122 23.25 6.72 -2.29
N HIS A 123 23.29 5.98 -3.41
CA HIS A 123 24.52 5.78 -4.16
C HIS A 123 25.09 7.11 -4.67
N ASN A 124 24.26 7.99 -5.20
CA ASN A 124 24.67 9.32 -5.65
C ASN A 124 25.19 10.20 -4.52
N VAL A 125 24.60 10.14 -3.32
CA VAL A 125 25.09 10.86 -2.13
C VAL A 125 26.51 10.39 -1.77
N CYS A 126 26.72 9.07 -1.70
CA CYS A 126 28.05 8.50 -1.45
C CYS A 126 29.05 8.96 -2.53
N GLN A 127 28.70 8.84 -3.80
CA GLN A 127 29.55 9.29 -4.90
C GLN A 127 29.87 10.79 -4.79
N TRP A 128 28.90 11.62 -4.45
CA TRP A 128 29.02 13.07 -4.38
C TRP A 128 29.99 13.54 -3.29
N PHE A 129 29.81 13.05 -2.06
CA PHE A 129 30.57 13.51 -0.90
C PHE A 129 31.86 12.71 -0.67
N GLU A 130 31.87 11.39 -0.93
CA GLU A 130 33.07 10.56 -0.76
C GLU A 130 33.95 10.57 -2.01
N GLY A 131 33.34 10.64 -3.20
CA GLY A 131 34.05 10.74 -4.48
C GLY A 131 34.63 12.14 -4.77
N GLY A 132 34.34 13.13 -3.91
CA GLY A 132 34.91 14.47 -4.00
C GLY A 132 34.30 15.35 -5.10
N TYR A 133 33.11 15.00 -5.62
CA TYR A 133 32.42 15.83 -6.61
C TYR A 133 31.97 17.17 -6.01
N ASP A 134 31.72 17.21 -4.71
CA ASP A 134 31.52 18.42 -3.90
C ASP A 134 32.66 19.44 -3.99
N LYS A 135 33.89 18.98 -4.33
CA LYS A 135 35.11 19.79 -4.42
C LYS A 135 35.56 20.07 -5.86
N MET A 136 34.93 19.47 -6.87
CA MET A 136 35.28 19.68 -8.28
C MET A 136 34.89 21.07 -8.78
N ALA A 137 35.55 21.60 -9.82
CA ALA A 137 35.11 22.85 -10.43
C ALA A 137 33.73 22.67 -11.13
N PRO A 138 32.86 23.71 -11.16
CA PRO A 138 31.52 23.60 -11.75
C PRO A 138 31.53 23.16 -13.23
N GLU A 139 32.59 23.48 -13.98
CA GLU A 139 32.76 23.10 -15.37
C GLU A 139 33.01 21.59 -15.56
N ASP A 140 33.75 20.96 -14.63
CA ASP A 140 33.99 19.52 -14.62
C ASP A 140 32.76 18.74 -14.14
N ARG A 141 31.98 19.32 -13.21
CA ARG A 141 30.71 18.74 -12.72
C ARG A 141 29.63 18.67 -13.80
N ARG A 142 29.63 19.59 -14.77
CA ARG A 142 28.67 19.56 -15.90
C ARG A 142 28.78 18.32 -16.78
N ARG A 143 29.91 17.60 -16.73
CA ARG A 143 30.11 16.33 -17.44
C ARG A 143 29.47 15.13 -16.73
N LEU A 144 29.05 15.27 -15.48
CA LEU A 144 28.38 14.23 -14.67
C LEU A 144 26.88 14.17 -14.98
N LEU A 145 26.53 13.94 -16.25
CA LEU A 145 25.13 13.85 -16.72
C LEU A 145 24.35 12.65 -16.15
N PHE A 146 25.03 11.75 -15.44
CA PHE A 146 24.47 10.50 -14.93
C PHE A 146 23.96 10.60 -13.47
N ILE A 147 24.24 11.70 -12.77
CA ILE A 147 23.80 11.89 -11.39
C ILE A 147 22.39 12.46 -11.36
N TRP A 148 21.42 11.58 -11.16
CA TRP A 148 20.04 11.96 -10.87
C TRP A 148 19.93 12.73 -9.54
N SER A 149 19.07 13.75 -9.50
CA SER A 149 18.84 14.63 -8.33
C SER A 149 20.03 15.54 -7.96
N ARG A 150 20.75 16.04 -8.97
CA ARG A 150 21.93 16.91 -8.80
C ARG A 150 21.60 18.23 -8.11
N ASP A 151 20.40 18.76 -8.35
CA ASP A 151 19.85 19.95 -7.69
C ASP A 151 19.85 19.80 -6.17
N ILE A 152 19.36 18.68 -5.65
CA ILE A 152 19.33 18.41 -4.20
C ILE A 152 20.74 18.29 -3.63
N LEU A 153 21.68 17.70 -4.38
CA LEU A 153 23.06 17.49 -3.95
C LEU A 153 23.90 18.78 -4.00
N GLU A 154 23.63 19.67 -4.95
CA GLU A 154 24.28 20.99 -5.07
C GLU A 154 23.83 21.96 -3.97
N GLU A 155 22.56 21.88 -3.55
CA GLU A 155 22.01 22.70 -2.46
C GLU A 155 22.39 22.20 -1.05
N SER A 156 23.00 21.02 -0.95
CA SER A 156 23.26 20.36 0.32
C SER A 156 24.74 20.39 0.71
N ASP A 157 25.04 21.04 1.84
CA ASP A 157 26.40 21.10 2.39
C ASP A 157 26.85 19.80 3.07
N THR A 158 25.91 18.91 3.42
CA THR A 158 26.20 17.64 4.10
C THR A 158 25.37 16.49 3.54
N PRO A 159 25.85 15.23 3.65
CA PRO A 159 25.09 14.05 3.26
C PRO A 159 23.71 13.97 3.94
N LEU A 160 23.64 14.34 5.22
CA LEU A 160 22.37 14.35 5.96
C LEU A 160 21.39 15.39 5.43
N ALA A 161 21.87 16.59 5.08
CA ALA A 161 21.03 17.62 4.46
C ALA A 161 20.45 17.14 3.12
N ALA A 162 21.25 16.44 2.31
CA ALA A 162 20.80 15.87 1.04
C ALA A 162 19.70 14.81 1.24
N LEU A 163 19.83 13.96 2.25
CA LEU A 163 18.81 12.96 2.59
C LEU A 163 17.51 13.61 3.05
N HIS A 164 17.59 14.64 3.87
CA HIS A 164 16.41 15.40 4.30
C HIS A 164 15.74 16.12 3.13
N GLY A 165 16.50 16.74 2.23
CA GLY A 165 15.98 17.38 1.02
C GLY A 165 15.27 16.39 0.10
N PHE A 166 15.84 15.19 -0.09
CA PHE A 166 15.21 14.13 -0.86
C PHE A 166 13.93 13.60 -0.21
N GLN A 167 13.93 13.40 1.11
CA GLN A 167 12.73 13.00 1.85
C GLN A 167 11.63 14.06 1.77
N ALA A 168 11.97 15.34 1.94
CA ALA A 168 11.01 16.45 1.83
C ALA A 168 10.38 16.51 0.44
N ARG A 169 11.17 16.34 -0.62
CA ARG A 169 10.67 16.29 -2.00
C ARG A 169 9.75 15.09 -2.24
N ARG A 170 10.09 13.91 -1.72
CA ARG A 170 9.21 12.73 -1.80
C ARG A 170 7.90 12.93 -1.06
N GLN A 171 7.93 13.57 0.11
CA GLN A 171 6.71 13.89 0.87
C GLN A 171 5.84 14.90 0.12
N ALA A 172 6.43 15.93 -0.50
CA ALA A 172 5.71 16.88 -1.32
C ALA A 172 5.11 16.23 -2.59
N GLU A 173 5.85 15.35 -3.27
CA GLU A 173 5.36 14.56 -4.41
C GLU A 173 4.18 13.66 -3.98
N ALA A 174 4.25 13.00 -2.83
CA ALA A 174 3.18 12.16 -2.29
C ALA A 174 1.93 12.97 -1.89
N GLN A 175 2.12 14.14 -1.27
CA GLN A 175 1.00 15.05 -0.93
C GLN A 175 0.33 15.62 -2.19
N ALA A 176 1.11 15.92 -3.24
CA ALA A 176 0.57 16.38 -4.52
C ALA A 176 -0.22 15.28 -5.26
N SER A 177 0.24 14.02 -5.18
CA SER A 177 -0.49 12.86 -5.71
C SER A 177 -1.80 12.61 -4.95
N ASN A 178 -1.78 12.65 -3.61
CA ASN A 178 -2.98 12.47 -2.79
C ASN A 178 -4.04 13.57 -3.00
N ASN A 179 -3.62 14.79 -3.39
CA ASN A 179 -4.54 15.87 -3.75
C ASN A 179 -5.04 15.77 -5.20
N ALA A 180 -4.37 15.01 -6.07
CA ALA A 180 -4.78 14.77 -7.46
C ALA A 180 -5.75 13.59 -7.59
N ASP A 181 -5.77 12.67 -6.61
CA ASP A 181 -6.74 11.57 -6.48
C ASP A 181 -8.06 12.02 -5.81
N ASP A 182 -8.51 13.26 -6.05
CA ASP A 182 -9.90 13.68 -5.74
C ASP A 182 -10.84 13.04 -6.78
N PRO A 183 -11.79 12.17 -6.40
CA PRO A 183 -12.68 11.47 -7.31
C PRO A 183 -13.78 12.41 -7.83
N MET A 184 -13.39 13.45 -8.57
CA MET A 184 -14.27 14.36 -9.28
C MET A 184 -13.66 14.69 -10.64
N ASN A 185 -13.70 13.73 -11.57
CA ASN A 185 -13.91 13.96 -13.02
C ASN A 185 -13.65 12.71 -13.85
N LEU A 186 -14.53 11.70 -13.76
CA LEU A 186 -14.81 10.82 -14.89
C LEU A 186 -16.31 10.45 -14.86
N TRP A 187 -17.14 11.43 -15.23
CA TRP A 187 -18.38 11.19 -15.97
C TRP A 187 -18.09 11.50 -17.45
#